data_AF-A0A3S3EZ54-F1
#
_entry.id   AF-A0A3S3EZ54-F1
#
_cell.length_a   1.000
_cell.length_b   1.000
_cell.length_c   1.000
_cell.angle_alpha   90.00
_cell.angle_beta   90.00
_cell.angle_gamma   90.00
#
_symmetry.space_group_name_H-M   'P 1'
#
loop_
_entity.id
_entity.type
_entity.pdbx_description
1 polymer ?
#
loop_
_entity_poly.entity_id
_entity_poly.type
_entity_poly.pdbx_seq_one_letter_code
_entity_poly.pdbx_strand_id
1 'polypeptide(L)' 'VPDDVGVIGFDNWQIVAEATRPPLTSVDMNLAALGREAGLTLLSLVGGEPAEPGIRKLPCRLVVRQSCGRLPDG' A
#
# COMPACT_ATOMS: atom_id res chain seq x y z
N VAL A 1 1.44 22.19 -0.34
CA VAL A 1 1.44 20.82 -0.92
C VAL A 1 0.55 20.83 -2.17
N PRO A 2 1.06 20.44 -3.36
CA PRO A 2 2.41 19.94 -3.61
C PRO A 2 3.46 21.05 -3.75
N ASP A 3 3.05 22.32 -3.77
CA ASP A 3 3.91 23.43 -4.22
C ASP A 3 5.17 23.65 -3.36
N ASP A 4 5.02 23.81 -2.05
CA ASP A 4 6.20 23.99 -1.17
C ASP A 4 6.87 22.65 -0.80
N VAL A 5 6.05 21.61 -0.67
CA VAL A 5 6.47 20.27 -0.21
C VAL A 5 5.59 19.23 -0.90
N GLY A 6 6.24 18.26 -1.54
CA GLY A 6 5.60 17.05 -2.03
C GLY A 6 5.42 16.03 -0.91
N VAL A 7 4.23 15.41 -0.84
CA VAL A 7 3.88 14.42 0.18
C VAL A 7 3.43 13.13 -0.50
N ILE A 8 3.99 12.00 -0.06
CA ILE A 8 3.57 10.65 -0.43
C ILE A 8 3.22 9.89 0.84
N GLY A 9 2.03 9.29 0.88
CA GLY A 9 1.59 8.42 1.97
C GLY A 9 1.93 6.94 1.76
N PHE A 10 1.54 6.14 2.74
CA PHE A 10 1.63 4.68 2.71
C PHE A 10 0.26 4.06 3.02
N ASP A 11 0.07 2.78 2.72
CA ASP A 11 -1.17 1.98 2.83
C ASP A 11 -2.26 2.20 1.79
N ASN A 12 -2.35 3.40 1.20
CA ASN A 12 -3.44 3.79 0.30
C ASN A 12 -4.84 3.51 0.91
N TRP A 13 -5.06 3.87 2.18
CA TRP A 13 -6.39 3.79 2.77
C TRP A 13 -7.34 4.72 2.01
N GLN A 14 -8.09 4.17 1.06
CA GLN A 14 -8.78 4.91 -0.01
C GLN A 14 -9.66 6.02 0.54
N ILE A 15 -10.40 5.74 1.62
CA ILE A 15 -11.28 6.71 2.30
C ILE A 15 -10.51 7.98 2.67
N VAL A 16 -9.31 7.84 3.24
CA VAL A 16 -8.49 8.98 3.64
C VAL A 16 -7.79 9.57 2.42
N ALA A 17 -7.14 8.73 1.62
CA ALA A 17 -6.29 9.17 0.52
C ALA A 17 -7.06 9.95 -0.57
N GLU A 18 -8.33 9.64 -0.77
CA GLU A 18 -9.21 10.34 -1.72
C GLU A 18 -9.87 11.58 -1.11
N ALA A 19 -10.08 11.61 0.21
CA ALA A 19 -10.72 12.72 0.89
C ALA A 19 -9.78 13.90 1.23
N THR A 20 -8.46 13.71 1.18
CA THR A 20 -7.51 14.81 1.40
C THR A 20 -7.59 15.86 0.29
N ARG A 21 -7.14 17.10 0.60
CA ARG A 21 -7.06 18.21 -0.35
C ARG A 21 -5.63 18.77 -0.36
N PRO A 22 -4.83 18.53 -1.41
CA PRO A 22 -5.12 17.69 -2.58
C PRO A 22 -5.21 16.18 -2.22
N PRO A 23 -5.86 15.35 -3.06
CA PRO A 23 -5.84 13.89 -2.93
C PRO A 23 -4.41 13.33 -2.85
N LEU A 24 -4.20 12.42 -1.89
CA LEU A 24 -2.89 11.94 -1.46
C LEU A 24 -2.33 10.85 -2.39
N THR A 25 -1.19 11.12 -3.02
CA THR A 25 -0.37 10.07 -3.64
C THR A 25 0.09 9.11 -2.56
N SER A 26 -0.09 7.80 -2.73
CA SER A 26 0.20 6.82 -1.68
C SER A 26 0.64 5.46 -2.25
N VAL A 27 1.45 4.72 -1.49
CA VAL A 27 1.78 3.33 -1.81
C VAL A 27 0.65 2.41 -1.35
N ASP A 28 0.07 1.66 -2.27
CA ASP A 28 -0.89 0.60 -1.97
C ASP A 28 -0.14 -0.70 -1.69
N MET A 29 -0.29 -1.18 -0.45
CA MET A 29 0.40 -2.35 0.08
C MET A 29 -0.28 -3.68 -0.26
N ASN A 30 -1.39 -3.65 -1.00
CA ASN A 30 -2.16 -4.84 -1.34
C ASN A 30 -2.60 -5.63 -0.09
N LEU A 31 -3.02 -4.90 0.96
CA LEU A 31 -3.29 -5.46 2.29
C LEU A 31 -4.40 -6.52 2.28
N ALA A 32 -5.38 -6.40 1.39
CA ALA A 32 -6.43 -7.40 1.23
C ALA A 32 -5.85 -8.76 0.75
N ALA A 33 -4.96 -8.75 -0.25
CA ALA A 33 -4.30 -9.97 -0.71
C ALA A 33 -3.34 -10.51 0.36
N LEU A 34 -2.61 -9.62 1.06
CA LEU A 34 -1.74 -10.01 2.17
C LEU A 34 -2.51 -10.73 3.28
N GLY A 35 -3.63 -10.16 3.73
CA GLY A 35 -4.48 -10.78 4.73
C GLY A 35 -5.07 -12.11 4.27
N ARG A 36 -5.48 -12.20 3.00
CA ARG A 36 -5.96 -13.46 2.40
C ARG A 36 -4.89 -14.54 2.40
N GLU A 37 -3.68 -14.24 1.93
CA GLU A 37 -2.56 -15.19 1.91
C GLU A 37 -2.15 -15.63 3.31
N ALA A 38 -2.10 -14.69 4.27
CA ALA A 38 -1.81 -15.01 5.67
C ALA A 38 -2.89 -15.92 6.27
N GLY A 39 -4.16 -15.62 6.05
CA GLY A 39 -5.28 -16.43 6.53
C GLY A 39 -5.30 -17.84 5.94
N LEU A 40 -5.07 -17.97 4.63
CA LEU A 40 -4.96 -19.28 3.98
C LEU A 40 -3.77 -20.08 4.52
N THR A 41 -2.63 -19.44 4.75
CA THR A 41 -1.46 -20.09 5.34
C THR A 41 -1.76 -20.62 6.74
N LEU A 42 -2.46 -19.84 7.56
CA LEU A 42 -2.88 -20.27 8.89
C LEU A 42 -3.84 -21.48 8.82
N LEU A 43 -4.82 -21.45 7.91
CA LEU A 43 -5.76 -22.56 7.73
C LEU A 43 -5.04 -23.85 7.32
N SER A 44 -4.07 -23.78 6.40
CA SER A 44 -3.23 -24.92 6.02
C SER A 44 -2.46 -25.48 7.21
N LEU A 45 -1.84 -24.62 8.02
CA LEU A 45 -1.10 -25.03 9.23
C LEU A 45 -2.01 -25.72 10.25
N VAL A 46 -3.23 -25.21 10.46
CA VAL A 46 -4.23 -25.85 11.32
C VAL A 46 -4.65 -27.22 10.78
N GLY A 47 -4.66 -27.39 9.45
CA GLY A 47 -4.90 -28.66 8.76
C GLY A 47 -3.73 -29.65 8.83
N GLY A 48 -2.59 -29.28 9.41
CA GLY A 48 -1.40 -30.12 9.50
C GLY A 48 -0.47 -30.03 8.28
N GLU A 49 -0.76 -29.14 7.32
CA GLU A 49 0.13 -28.91 6.18
C GLU A 49 1.35 -28.07 6.61
N PRO A 50 2.57 -28.44 6.21
CA PRO A 50 3.75 -27.65 6.50
C PRO A 50 3.71 -26.31 5.74
N ALA A 51 4.11 -25.22 6.40
CA ALA A 51 4.36 -23.96 5.71
C ALA A 51 5.84 -23.89 5.28
N GLU A 52 6.05 -23.41 4.06
CA GLU A 52 7.40 -23.07 3.58
C GLU A 52 8.03 -22.01 4.50
N PRO A 53 9.19 -22.29 5.11
CA PRO A 53 9.87 -21.32 5.96
C PRO A 53 10.40 -20.14 5.13
N GLY A 54 10.48 -18.97 5.77
CA GLY A 54 11.08 -17.78 5.18
C GLY A 54 10.08 -16.66 4.86
N ILE A 55 10.49 -15.76 3.96
CA ILE A 55 9.78 -14.51 3.68
C ILE A 55 9.03 -14.63 2.35
N ARG A 56 7.70 -14.54 2.40
CA ARG A 56 6.85 -14.38 1.21
C ARG A 56 6.55 -12.89 1.03
N LYS A 57 6.90 -12.33 -0.13
CA LYS A 57 6.66 -10.91 -0.46
C LYS A 57 5.52 -10.80 -1.46
N LEU A 58 4.63 -9.84 -1.25
CA LEU A 58 3.61 -9.45 -2.22
C LEU A 58 3.97 -8.11 -2.85
N PRO A 59 3.59 -7.87 -4.12
CA PRO A 59 3.86 -6.60 -4.77
C PRO A 59 3.01 -5.48 -4.14
N CYS A 60 3.64 -4.33 -3.93
CA CYS A 60 2.96 -3.06 -3.70
C CYS A 60 2.93 -2.26 -5.02
N ARG A 61 2.12 -1.20 -5.06
CA ARG A 61 2.08 -0.26 -6.20
C ARG A 61 1.98 1.18 -5.73
N LEU A 62 2.58 2.10 -6.49
CA LEU A 62 2.37 3.53 -6.28
C LEU A 62 1.04 3.95 -6.91
N VAL A 63 0.19 4.62 -6.13
CA VAL A 63 -1.04 5.26 -6.61
C VAL A 63 -0.82 6.76 -6.66
N VAL A 64 -0.57 7.27 -7.87
CA VAL A 64 -0.28 8.69 -8.11
C VAL A 64 -1.57 9.50 -8.02
N ARG A 65 -1.53 10.57 -7.21
CA ARG A 65 -2.57 11.60 -7.11
C ARG A 65 -1.92 13.00 -7.16
N GLN A 66 -2.40 13.96 -6.36
CA GLN A 66 -2.11 15.39 -6.53
C GLN A 66 -1.22 15.99 -5.41
N SER A 67 -0.82 15.20 -4.42
CA SER A 67 -0.02 15.69 -3.29
C SER A 67 1.49 15.76 -3.53
N CYS A 68 2.00 15.31 -4.68
CA CYS A 68 3.43 15.35 -5.02
C CYS A 68 3.64 15.45 -6.54
N GLY A 69 4.90 15.59 -6.97
CA GLY A 69 5.28 15.48 -8.38
C GLY A 69 5.19 16.79 -9.18
N ARG A 70 5.02 17.93 -8.50
CA ARG A 70 5.27 19.22 -9.13
C ARG A 70 6.77 19.33 -9.44
N LEU A 71 7.10 19.66 -10.69
CA LEU A 71 8.45 20.05 -11.06
C LEU A 71 8.77 21.39 -10.39
N PRO A 72 9.97 21.59 -9.83
CA PRO A 72 10.37 22.91 -9.36
C PRO A 72 10.22 23.91 -10.50
N ASP A 73 9.66 25.08 -10.23
CA ASP A 73 9.71 26.17 -11.20
C ASP A 73 11.21 26.49 -11.42
N GLY A 74 11.63 26.52 -12.69
CA GLY A 74 13.03 26.75 -13.07
C GLY A 74 13.60 28.07 -12.60
#